data_AF-A0A7X4WNX6-F1
#
_entry.id   AF-A0A7X4WNX6-F1
#
_cell.length_a   1.000
_cell.length_b   1.000
_cell.length_c   1.000
_cell.angle_alpha   90.00
_cell.angle_beta   90.00
_cell.angle_gamma   90.00
#
_symmetry.space_group_name_H-M   'P 1'
#
loop_
_entity.id
_entity.type
_entity.pdbx_description
1 polymer ?
#
loop_
_entity_poly.entity_id
_entity_poly.type
_entity_poly.pdbx_seq_one_letter_code
_entity_poly.pdbx_strand_id
1 'polypeptide(L)'
;MKKALSIILLSSLSGCASMGQPDPEIGFESTVNLKGYYFSESNGNVLENGQLVKKKTYAYIKFNNLEENQLTYIVATSPAVNGIVRGDAISTRVTSHYRVDNNHSDKGYRISFYQQKGNMHLDYVLNADINGVIEDFTFQPL
;
A
#
# COMPACT_ATOMS: atom_id res chain seq x y z
N MET A 1 -67.62 -11.25 -23.57
CA MET A 1 -66.61 -11.27 -22.49
C MET A 1 -65.95 -12.64 -22.43
N LYS A 2 -64.67 -12.77 -22.82
CA LYS A 2 -63.77 -13.88 -22.46
C LYS A 2 -62.33 -13.44 -22.72
N LYS A 3 -61.46 -13.83 -21.79
CA LYS A 3 -60.25 -13.15 -21.30
C LYS A 3 -59.06 -13.20 -22.28
N ALA A 4 -58.29 -12.12 -22.33
CA ALA A 4 -56.95 -12.09 -22.91
C ALA A 4 -55.97 -12.86 -22.00
N LEU A 5 -55.12 -13.67 -22.61
CA LEU A 5 -54.10 -14.49 -21.95
C LEU A 5 -52.78 -13.70 -21.95
N SER A 6 -52.42 -13.07 -20.83
CA SER A 6 -51.09 -12.47 -20.64
C SER A 6 -50.07 -13.57 -20.37
N ILE A 7 -49.16 -13.77 -21.31
CA ILE A 7 -47.95 -14.57 -21.13
C ILE A 7 -46.92 -13.66 -20.44
N ILE A 8 -46.62 -13.95 -19.17
CA ILE A 8 -45.54 -13.31 -18.43
C ILE A 8 -44.26 -14.09 -18.74
N LEU A 9 -43.35 -13.48 -19.49
CA LEU A 9 -41.98 -13.94 -19.68
C LEU A 9 -41.21 -13.76 -18.37
N LEU A 10 -40.99 -14.86 -17.65
CA LEU A 10 -40.02 -14.93 -16.56
C LEU A 10 -38.62 -15.10 -17.17
N SER A 11 -37.96 -13.98 -17.49
CA SER A 11 -36.52 -13.97 -17.72
C SER A 11 -35.83 -14.16 -16.38
N SER A 12 -35.34 -15.38 -16.13
CA SER A 12 -34.43 -15.67 -15.03
C SER A 12 -33.13 -14.89 -15.23
N LEU A 13 -32.97 -13.79 -14.49
CA LEU A 13 -31.67 -13.16 -14.28
C LEU A 13 -30.83 -14.15 -13.47
N SER A 14 -29.99 -14.91 -14.18
CA SER A 14 -28.88 -15.65 -13.61
C SER A 14 -27.86 -14.65 -13.07
N GLY A 15 -28.13 -14.09 -11.89
CA GLY A 15 -27.14 -13.34 -11.14
C GLY A 15 -26.09 -14.33 -10.66
N CYS A 16 -24.93 -14.36 -11.31
CA CYS A 16 -23.74 -14.94 -10.70
C CYS A 16 -23.40 -14.08 -9.49
N ALA A 17 -23.96 -14.41 -8.33
CA ALA A 17 -23.36 -14.02 -7.07
C ALA A 17 -22.02 -14.75 -7.00
N SER A 18 -20.97 -14.12 -7.53
CA SER A 18 -19.60 -14.45 -7.16
C SER A 18 -19.61 -14.48 -5.63
N MET A 19 -19.40 -15.66 -5.04
CA MET A 19 -19.18 -15.77 -3.60
C MET A 19 -18.01 -14.84 -3.29
N GLY A 20 -18.34 -13.67 -2.76
CA GLY A 20 -17.45 -12.52 -2.69
C GLY A 20 -16.19 -12.94 -1.96
N GLN A 21 -15.05 -12.77 -2.62
CA GLN A 21 -13.80 -12.82 -1.89
C GLN A 21 -13.90 -11.78 -0.76
N PRO A 22 -13.46 -12.12 0.47
CA PRO A 22 -13.47 -11.17 1.56
C PRO A 22 -12.73 -9.90 1.13
N ASP A 23 -13.28 -8.76 1.52
CA ASP A 23 -12.72 -7.45 1.19
C ASP A 23 -11.25 -7.41 1.64
N PRO A 24 -10.29 -7.26 0.72
CA PRO A 24 -8.86 -7.30 1.06
C PRO A 24 -8.46 -6.16 1.99
N GLU A 25 -9.16 -5.03 1.93
CA GLU A 25 -8.90 -3.88 2.80
C GLU A 25 -9.28 -4.22 4.25
N ILE A 26 -10.51 -4.70 4.46
CA ILE A 26 -10.97 -5.14 5.79
C ILE A 26 -10.04 -6.23 6.35
N GLY A 27 -9.64 -7.19 5.50
CA GLY A 27 -8.70 -8.24 5.88
C GLY A 27 -7.36 -7.68 6.37
N PHE A 28 -6.72 -6.84 5.56
CA PHE A 28 -5.44 -6.22 5.90
C PHE A 28 -5.54 -5.36 7.17
N GLU A 29 -6.54 -4.49 7.23
CA GLU A 29 -6.73 -3.53 8.32
C GLU A 29 -7.01 -4.21 9.67
N SER A 30 -7.60 -5.41 9.65
CA SER A 30 -7.76 -6.22 10.87
C SER A 30 -6.45 -6.77 11.44
N THR A 31 -5.37 -6.76 10.64
CA THR A 31 -4.08 -7.38 10.97
C THR A 31 -2.92 -6.38 11.08
N VAL A 32 -3.01 -5.23 10.43
CA VAL A 32 -1.94 -4.23 10.37
C VAL A 32 -1.62 -3.62 11.75
N ASN A 33 -0.34 -3.39 12.01
CA ASN A 33 0.11 -2.80 13.27
C ASN A 33 -0.02 -1.27 13.26
N LEU A 34 -0.91 -0.74 14.12
CA LEU A 34 -1.12 0.70 14.29
C LEU A 34 -0.30 1.35 15.41
N LYS A 35 0.31 0.57 16.30
CA LYS A 35 1.00 1.09 17.49
C LYS A 35 2.43 1.55 17.22
N GLY A 36 2.87 1.58 15.96
CA GLY A 36 4.24 1.91 15.60
C GLY A 36 4.40 2.28 14.13
N TYR A 37 5.53 1.87 13.57
CA TYR A 37 5.85 2.01 12.15
C TYR A 37 6.57 0.75 11.68
N TYR A 38 6.47 0.48 10.39
CA TYR A 38 7.28 -0.50 9.69
C TYR A 38 8.59 0.14 9.28
N PHE A 39 9.66 -0.66 9.28
CA PHE A 39 11.02 -0.20 9.02
C PHE A 39 11.72 -1.14 8.06
N SER A 40 12.53 -0.58 7.17
CA SER A 40 13.42 -1.31 6.29
C SER A 40 14.72 -0.56 6.10
N GLU A 41 15.84 -1.29 6.01
CA GLU A 41 17.15 -0.76 5.70
C GLU A 41 17.62 -1.34 4.37
N SER A 42 18.09 -0.49 3.46
CA SER A 42 18.71 -0.93 2.21
C SER A 42 20.06 -0.28 1.98
N ASN A 43 20.97 -1.03 1.36
CA ASN A 43 22.27 -0.53 0.95
C ASN A 43 22.25 -0.25 -0.55
N GLY A 44 22.47 1.00 -0.94
CA GLY A 44 22.61 1.44 -2.33
C GLY A 44 24.03 1.88 -2.64
N ASN A 45 24.40 1.82 -3.93
CA ASN A 45 25.61 2.50 -4.41
C ASN A 45 25.23 3.91 -4.86
N VAL A 46 25.94 4.92 -4.36
CA VAL A 46 25.76 6.33 -4.72
C VAL A 46 27.07 6.83 -5.32
N LEU A 47 27.00 7.63 -6.39
CA LEU A 47 28.19 8.27 -6.95
C LEU A 47 28.48 9.57 -6.20
N GLU A 48 29.61 9.63 -5.50
CA GLU A 48 30.07 10.82 -4.79
C GLU A 48 31.49 11.17 -5.23
N ASN A 49 31.68 12.40 -5.71
CA ASN A 49 32.98 12.89 -6.18
C ASN A 49 33.67 11.95 -7.19
N GLY A 50 32.89 11.30 -8.06
CA GLY A 50 33.38 10.35 -9.06
C GLY A 50 33.67 8.93 -8.54
N GLN A 51 33.37 8.63 -7.27
CA GLN A 51 33.53 7.29 -6.68
C GLN A 51 32.18 6.69 -6.30
N LEU A 52 31.99 5.41 -6.59
CA LEU A 52 30.83 4.66 -6.09
C LEU A 52 31.05 4.32 -4.62
N VAL A 53 30.21 4.87 -3.75
CA VAL A 53 30.22 4.60 -2.31
C VAL A 53 28.94 3.86 -1.90
N LYS A 54 29.07 2.91 -0.99
CA LYS A 54 27.90 2.25 -0.39
C LYS A 54 27.28 3.18 0.65
N LYS A 55 25.99 3.45 0.52
CA LYS A 55 25.21 4.22 1.50
C LYS A 55 23.99 3.44 1.96
N LYS A 56 23.69 3.59 3.24
CA LYS A 56 22.47 3.08 3.85
C LYS A 56 21.34 4.06 3.62
N THR A 57 20.17 3.50 3.36
CA THR A 57 18.91 4.22 3.29
C THR A 57 17.93 3.57 4.24
N TYR A 58 17.15 4.38 4.93
CA TYR A 58 16.22 3.95 5.96
C TYR A 58 14.81 4.32 5.53
N ALA A 59 13.96 3.32 5.35
CA ALA A 59 12.59 3.47 4.92
C ALA A 59 11.63 3.21 6.09
N TYR A 60 10.62 4.06 6.22
CA TYR A 60 9.61 3.99 7.28
C TYR A 60 8.22 4.11 6.69
N ILE A 61 7.29 3.27 7.16
CA ILE A 61 5.87 3.37 6.84
C ILE A 61 5.07 3.41 8.12
N LYS A 62 4.11 4.35 8.18
CA LYS A 62 3.11 4.39 9.24
C LYS A 62 1.73 4.50 8.61
N PHE A 63 0.83 3.60 9.00
CA PHE A 63 -0.59 3.74 8.73
C PHE A 63 -1.15 4.72 9.76
N ASN A 64 -1.57 5.89 9.29
CA ASN A 64 -1.94 7.02 10.15
C ASN A 64 -3.39 6.93 10.61
N ASN A 65 -4.27 6.57 9.68
CA ASN A 65 -5.71 6.48 9.89
C ASN A 65 -6.26 5.41 8.94
N LEU A 66 -6.85 4.34 9.48
CA LEU A 66 -7.45 3.28 8.68
C LEU A 66 -8.79 3.71 8.08
N GLU A 67 -9.60 4.49 8.82
CA GLU A 67 -10.92 4.95 8.34
C GLU A 67 -10.83 5.88 7.11
N GLU A 68 -9.69 6.56 6.96
CA GLU A 68 -9.39 7.42 5.81
C GLU A 68 -8.38 6.77 4.85
N ASN A 69 -7.98 5.53 5.11
CA ASN A 69 -6.99 4.80 4.33
C ASN A 69 -5.70 5.61 4.13
N GLN A 70 -5.20 6.28 5.16
CA GLN A 70 -4.08 7.19 5.07
C GLN A 70 -2.79 6.57 5.62
N LEU A 71 -1.70 6.70 4.86
CA LEU A 71 -0.36 6.32 5.30
C LEU A 71 0.67 7.42 5.08
N THR A 72 1.79 7.34 5.81
CA THR A 72 2.99 8.13 5.59
C THR A 72 4.17 7.20 5.28
N TYR A 73 4.87 7.49 4.19
CA TYR A 73 6.13 6.87 3.81
C TYR A 73 7.27 7.89 3.92
N ILE A 74 8.38 7.49 4.55
CA ILE A 74 9.58 8.32 4.71
C ILE A 74 10.80 7.53 4.25
N VAL A 75 11.67 8.20 3.49
CA VAL A 75 13.04 7.73 3.22
C VAL A 75 14.01 8.70 3.84
N ALA A 76 15.00 8.17 4.55
CA ALA A 76 16.01 8.95 5.23
C ALA A 76 17.43 8.42 5.03
N THR A 77 18.42 9.30 5.17
CA THR A 77 19.86 8.99 5.09
C THR A 77 20.47 8.61 6.44
N SER A 78 19.73 8.79 7.53
CA SER A 78 20.10 8.36 8.88
C SER A 78 18.93 7.67 9.57
N PRO A 79 19.18 6.74 10.52
CA PRO A 79 18.10 6.04 11.21
C PRO A 79 17.30 6.99 12.13
N ALA A 80 16.08 6.58 12.47
CA ALA A 80 15.27 7.22 13.48
C ALA A 80 15.89 7.01 14.86
N VAL A 81 15.90 8.04 15.69
CA VAL A 81 16.35 7.97 17.09
C VAL A 81 15.14 8.21 17.97
N ASN A 82 14.84 7.25 18.87
CA ASN A 82 13.64 7.28 19.72
C ASN A 82 12.33 7.49 18.93
N GLY A 83 12.24 6.84 17.76
CA GLY A 83 11.07 6.94 16.86
C GLY A 83 10.98 8.25 16.08
N ILE A 84 11.99 9.12 16.13
CA ILE A 84 12.01 10.41 15.44
C ILE A 84 13.07 10.39 14.34
N VAL A 85 12.64 10.68 13.11
CA VAL A 85 13.55 10.92 11.98
C VAL A 85 13.89 12.40 11.93
N ARG A 86 15.19 12.70 11.92
CA ARG A 86 15.71 14.07 11.84
C ARG A 86 15.37 14.69 10.48
N GLY A 87 14.84 15.92 10.48
CA GLY A 87 14.26 16.53 9.27
C GLY A 87 15.20 16.65 8.07
N ASP A 88 16.46 17.03 8.28
CA ASP A 88 17.46 17.16 7.22
C ASP A 88 18.03 15.80 6.75
N ALA A 89 17.73 14.71 7.46
CA ALA A 89 18.00 13.37 6.98
C ALA A 89 16.91 12.85 6.03
N ILE A 90 15.73 13.49 5.99
CA ILE A 90 14.60 13.05 5.18
C ILE A 90 14.83 13.44 3.72
N SER A 91 15.03 12.45 2.86
CA SER A 91 15.13 12.65 1.40
C SER A 91 13.77 12.60 0.71
N THR A 92 12.84 11.80 1.25
CA THR A 92 11.47 11.65 0.74
C THR A 92 10.48 11.58 1.89
N ARG A 93 9.37 12.30 1.75
CA ARG A 93 8.17 12.15 2.60
C ARG A 93 6.94 12.17 1.72
N VAL A 94 6.13 11.12 1.83
CA VAL A 94 4.84 10.97 1.16
C VAL A 94 3.78 10.79 2.22
N THR A 95 2.66 11.48 2.10
CA THR A 95 1.45 11.19 2.87
C THR A 95 0.32 11.13 1.87
N SER A 96 -0.34 9.98 1.82
CA SER A 96 -1.27 9.67 0.74
C SER A 96 -2.31 8.66 1.20
N HIS A 97 -3.40 8.60 0.44
CA HIS A 97 -4.37 7.53 0.56
C HIS A 97 -3.80 6.26 -0.07
N TYR A 98 -3.99 5.13 0.59
CA TYR A 98 -3.67 3.82 0.07
C TYR A 98 -4.92 3.07 -0.37
N ARG A 99 -4.69 2.01 -1.14
CA ARG A 99 -5.68 0.99 -1.49
C ARG A 99 -5.09 -0.37 -1.23
N VAL A 100 -5.93 -1.34 -0.91
CA VAL A 100 -5.52 -2.72 -0.67
C VAL A 100 -6.18 -3.64 -1.69
N ASP A 101 -5.37 -4.45 -2.36
CA ASP A 101 -5.81 -5.53 -3.23
C ASP A 101 -5.30 -6.86 -2.69
N ASN A 102 -5.91 -7.97 -3.11
CA ASN A 102 -5.33 -9.29 -2.87
C ASN A 102 -4.01 -9.45 -3.63
N ASN A 103 -2.96 -9.91 -2.96
CA ASN A 103 -1.75 -10.32 -3.65
C ASN A 103 -1.95 -11.75 -4.21
N HIS A 104 -2.21 -11.83 -5.51
CA HIS A 104 -2.49 -13.08 -6.22
C HIS A 104 -1.33 -14.10 -6.20
N SER A 105 -0.09 -13.65 -5.96
CA SER A 105 1.10 -14.51 -5.98
C SER A 105 1.39 -15.14 -4.61
N ASP A 106 1.26 -14.38 -3.52
CA ASP A 106 1.77 -14.78 -2.19
C ASP A 106 0.69 -14.98 -1.13
N LYS A 107 -0.60 -14.93 -1.52
CA LYS A 107 -1.77 -15.05 -0.62
C LYS A 107 -1.86 -13.96 0.46
N GLY A 108 -1.16 -12.84 0.29
CA GLY A 108 -1.21 -11.70 1.20
C GLY A 108 -1.95 -10.51 0.61
N TYR A 109 -1.50 -9.31 0.97
CA TYR A 109 -2.09 -8.05 0.53
C TYR A 109 -1.10 -7.25 -0.30
N ARG A 110 -1.62 -6.56 -1.32
CA ARG A 110 -0.89 -5.56 -2.10
C ARG A 110 -1.45 -4.20 -1.75
N ILE A 111 -0.63 -3.35 -1.14
CA ILE A 111 -0.99 -2.00 -0.73
C ILE A 111 -0.37 -1.02 -1.73
N SER A 112 -1.20 -0.21 -2.37
CA SER A 112 -0.76 0.78 -3.36
C SER A 112 -1.10 2.19 -2.92
N PHE A 113 -0.18 3.14 -3.14
CA PHE A 113 -0.39 4.56 -2.87
C PHE A 113 0.45 5.40 -3.84
N TYR A 114 0.12 6.68 -4.00
CA TYR A 114 0.82 7.54 -4.96
C TYR A 114 1.29 8.86 -4.35
N GLN A 115 2.26 9.50 -5.00
CA GLN A 115 2.65 10.89 -4.76
C GLN A 115 2.47 11.70 -6.03
N GLN A 116 1.91 12.91 -5.90
CA GLN A 116 1.98 13.93 -6.94
C GLN A 116 3.20 14.82 -6.69
N LYS A 117 4.11 14.91 -7.65
CA LYS A 117 5.30 15.77 -7.57
C LYS A 117 5.40 16.63 -8.82
N GLY A 118 4.85 17.85 -8.74
CA GLY A 118 4.66 18.70 -9.91
C GLY A 118 3.65 18.06 -10.87
N ASN A 119 4.06 17.81 -12.11
CA ASN A 119 3.23 17.14 -13.13
C ASN A 119 3.46 15.61 -13.20
N MET A 120 4.20 15.04 -12.24
CA MET A 120 4.49 13.60 -12.20
C MET A 120 3.60 12.90 -11.18
N HIS A 121 3.01 11.79 -11.60
CA HIS A 121 2.34 10.80 -10.74
C HIS A 121 3.32 9.67 -10.47
N LEU A 122 3.64 9.43 -9.20
CA LEU A 122 4.58 8.39 -8.77
C LEU A 122 3.82 7.35 -7.97
N ASP A 123 3.70 6.15 -8.52
CA ASP A 123 3.04 5.02 -7.87
C ASP A 123 4.02 4.22 -7.02
N TYR A 124 3.52 3.74 -5.88
CA TYR A 124 4.25 2.90 -4.94
C TYR A 124 3.43 1.67 -4.59
N VAL A 125 4.11 0.53 -4.46
CA VAL A 125 3.49 -0.76 -4.14
C VAL A 125 4.24 -1.45 -3.02
N LEU A 126 3.51 -1.85 -1.99
CA LEU A 126 3.96 -2.60 -0.84
C LEU A 126 3.25 -3.94 -0.79
N ASN A 127 3.97 -4.98 -0.41
CA ASN A 127 3.37 -6.28 -0.15
C ASN A 127 3.37 -6.55 1.35
N ALA A 128 2.28 -7.11 1.83
CA ALA A 128 2.17 -7.70 3.15
C ALA A 128 1.79 -9.17 3.01
N ASP A 129 2.18 -10.00 3.97
CA ASP A 129 1.68 -11.38 4.05
C ASP A 129 0.21 -11.42 4.50
N ILE A 130 -0.38 -12.62 4.59
CA ILE A 130 -1.77 -12.80 5.03
C ILE A 130 -2.04 -12.30 6.46
N ASN A 131 -1.00 -12.13 7.27
CA ASN A 131 -1.06 -11.64 8.65
C ASN A 131 -0.76 -10.13 8.74
N GLY A 132 -0.69 -9.41 7.62
CA GLY A 132 -0.40 -7.97 7.59
C GLY A 132 1.05 -7.62 7.94
N VAL A 133 1.96 -8.61 7.89
CA VAL A 133 3.39 -8.41 8.12
C VAL A 133 4.01 -7.85 6.86
N ILE A 134 4.74 -6.75 7.02
CA ILE A 134 5.45 -6.04 5.96
C ILE A 134 6.94 -6.11 6.28
N GLU A 135 7.73 -6.68 5.36
CA GLU A 135 9.18 -6.85 5.51
C GLU A 135 9.93 -6.25 4.32
N ASP A 136 11.17 -5.80 4.56
CA ASP A 136 12.19 -5.47 3.55
C ASP A 136 11.69 -4.68 2.32
N PHE A 137 11.07 -3.53 2.57
CA PHE A 137 10.55 -2.66 1.52
C PHE A 137 11.48 -1.49 1.21
N THR A 138 11.55 -1.11 -0.05
CA THR A 138 12.00 0.23 -0.46
C THR A 138 11.27 0.54 -1.74
N PHE A 139 10.50 1.62 -1.78
CA PHE A 139 9.75 1.91 -3.00
C PHE A 139 10.62 2.68 -3.98
N GLN A 140 10.72 2.15 -5.19
CA GLN A 140 11.11 2.92 -6.35
C GLN A 140 9.83 3.47 -6.98
N PRO A 141 9.81 4.74 -7.39
CA PRO A 141 8.73 5.23 -8.24
C PRO A 141 8.65 4.37 -9.50
N LEU A 142 7.47 3.85 -9.82
CA LEU A 142 7.20 3.14 -11.07
C LEU A 142 7.27 4.07 -12.29
#